data_AF-A0AAW2VJ72-F1
#
_entry.id   AF-A0AAW2VJ72-F1
#
_cell.length_a   1.000
_cell.length_b   1.000
_cell.length_c   1.000
_cell.angle_alpha   90.00
_cell.angle_beta   90.00
_cell.angle_gamma   90.00
#
_symmetry.space_group_name_H-M   'P 1'
#
loop_
_entity.id
_entity.type
_entity.pdbx_description
1 polymer ?
#
loop_
_entity_poly.entity_id
_entity_poly.type
_entity_poly.pdbx_seq_one_letter_code
_entity_poly.pdbx_strand_id
1 'polypeptide(L)' 'MQRCFKNITIYGNGKSVNAMVIDECDSTMGCDKDHDYQPPCDNNIVDASRAVWEALGVPKKDRGLMDIYWTDA' A
#
# COMPACT_ATOMS: atom_id res chain seq x y z
N MET A 1 -2.92 -14.25 7.50
CA MET A 1 -2.95 -14.25 6.03
C MET A 1 -4.36 -14.57 5.47
N GLN A 2 -5.36 -13.71 5.65
CA GLN A 2 -6.71 -13.94 5.08
C GLN A 2 -6.88 -13.35 3.67
N ARG A 3 -6.11 -12.31 3.33
CA ARG A 3 -6.20 -11.56 2.06
C ARG A 3 -5.05 -11.84 1.09
N CYS A 4 -4.08 -12.66 1.44
CA CYS A 4 -2.96 -12.97 0.55
C CYS A 4 -3.45 -13.55 -0.78
N PHE A 5 -2.88 -13.04 -1.87
CA PHE A 5 -3.26 -13.34 -3.26
C PHE A 5 -4.73 -13.04 -3.61
N LYS A 6 -5.43 -12.25 -2.78
CA LYS A 6 -6.74 -11.68 -3.11
C LYS A 6 -6.56 -10.29 -3.68
N ASN A 7 -7.48 -9.92 -4.57
CA ASN A 7 -7.49 -8.59 -5.14
C ASN A 7 -8.28 -7.65 -4.24
N ILE A 8 -7.83 -6.41 -4.21
CA ILE A 8 -8.53 -5.27 -3.65
C ILE A 8 -8.70 -4.21 -4.74
N THR A 9 -9.77 -3.43 -4.67
CA THR A 9 -9.93 -2.23 -5.49
C THR A 9 -9.47 -1.03 -4.68
N ILE A 10 -8.47 -0.31 -5.17
CA ILE A 10 -7.94 0.91 -4.58
C ILE A 10 -8.53 2.11 -5.32
N TYR A 11 -9.06 3.08 -4.58
CA TYR A 11 -9.62 4.33 -5.07
C TYR A 11 -8.77 5.51 -4.61
N GLY A 12 -8.28 6.32 -5.55
CA GLY A 12 -7.41 7.46 -5.26
C GLY A 12 -7.17 8.32 -6.49
N ASN A 13 -6.87 9.61 -6.30
CA ASN A 13 -6.62 10.57 -7.40
C ASN A 13 -7.73 10.57 -8.48
N GLY A 14 -8.99 10.40 -8.07
CA GLY A 14 -10.15 10.33 -8.98
C GLY A 14 -10.20 9.08 -9.88
N LYS A 15 -9.35 8.08 -9.63
CA LYS A 15 -9.27 6.82 -10.39
C LYS A 15 -9.39 5.61 -9.45
N SER A 16 -9.48 4.43 -10.06
CA SER A 16 -9.44 3.16 -9.34
C SER A 16 -8.54 2.15 -10.05
N VAL A 17 -7.96 1.22 -9.29
CA VAL A 17 -7.15 0.11 -9.81
C VAL A 17 -7.35 -1.14 -8.97
N ASN A 18 -7.37 -2.31 -9.61
CA ASN A 18 -7.32 -3.60 -8.92
C ASN A 18 -5.87 -4.00 -8.69
N ALA A 19 -5.53 -4.36 -7.46
CA ALA A 19 -4.20 -4.82 -7.07
C ALA A 19 -4.30 -6.08 -6.22
N MET A 20 -3.30 -6.96 -6.33
CA MET A 20 -3.22 -8.19 -5.53
C MET A 20 -2.42 -7.95 -4.27
N VAL A 21 -2.93 -8.38 -3.12
CA VAL A 21 -2.18 -8.36 -1.86
C VAL A 21 -1.14 -9.47 -1.88
N ILE A 22 0.14 -9.12 -1.80
CA ILE A 22 1.26 -10.09 -1.87
C ILE A 22 2.12 -10.12 -0.62
N ASP A 23 2.01 -9.13 0.26
CA ASP A 23 2.90 -8.96 1.41
C ASP A 23 2.20 -8.25 2.57
N GLU A 24 2.89 -8.17 3.71
CA GLU A 24 2.47 -7.48 4.93
C GLU A 24 3.36 -6.25 5.18
N CYS A 25 2.73 -5.12 5.53
CA CYS A 25 3.41 -3.99 6.13
C CYS A 25 3.26 -4.13 7.65
N ASP A 26 4.30 -4.64 8.33
CA ASP A 26 4.23 -5.02 9.75
C ASP A 26 4.07 -3.79 10.66
N SER A 27 2.99 -3.75 11.43
CA SER A 27 2.65 -2.66 12.36
C SER A 27 2.99 -2.95 13.82
N THR A 28 3.64 -4.08 14.09
CA THR A 28 3.95 -4.58 15.44
C THR A 28 5.45 -4.56 15.75
N MET A 29 6.30 -4.67 14.72
CA MET A 29 7.75 -4.76 14.83
C MET A 29 8.45 -3.70 13.97
N GLY A 30 9.65 -3.31 14.39
CA GLY A 30 10.46 -2.27 13.76
C GLY A 30 11.50 -1.70 14.72
N CYS A 31 12.22 -0.67 14.28
CA CYS A 31 13.31 -0.01 15.03
C CYS A 31 14.43 -0.97 15.48
N ASP A 32 14.63 -2.06 14.76
CA ASP A 32 15.67 -3.05 15.00
C ASP A 32 16.51 -3.29 13.75
N LYS A 33 17.55 -4.12 13.88
CA LYS A 33 18.49 -4.40 12.79
C LYS A 33 17.84 -5.12 11.60
N ASP A 34 16.87 -5.99 11.84
CA ASP A 34 16.26 -6.81 10.79
C ASP A 34 15.32 -5.97 9.90
N HIS A 35 14.80 -4.86 10.46
CA HIS A 35 13.96 -3.88 9.76
C HIS A 35 14.72 -2.60 9.34
N ASP A 36 16.06 -2.64 9.24
CA ASP A 36 16.90 -1.48 8.92
C ASP A 36 16.65 -0.25 9.81
N TYR A 37 16.23 -0.47 11.06
CA TYR A 37 15.81 0.53 12.04
C TYR A 37 14.64 1.42 11.58
N GLN A 38 13.92 1.03 10.53
CA GLN A 38 12.68 1.68 10.14
C GLN A 38 11.61 1.46 11.20
N PRO A 39 10.76 2.45 11.50
CA PRO A 39 9.67 2.28 12.45
C PRO A 39 8.66 1.23 11.94
N PRO A 40 7.86 0.64 12.83
CA PRO A 40 6.71 -0.16 12.43
C PRO A 40 5.80 0.62 11.48
N CYS A 41 5.14 -0.10 10.57
CA CYS A 41 4.16 0.46 9.66
C CYS A 41 2.93 0.98 10.41
N ASP A 42 2.31 2.06 9.91
CA ASP A 42 1.01 2.49 10.44
C ASP A 42 -0.07 1.46 10.10
N ASN A 43 -1.08 1.34 10.98
CA ASN A 43 -2.08 0.27 10.91
C ASN A 43 -3.14 0.42 9.79
N ASN A 44 -3.06 1.49 9.01
CA ASN A 44 -4.02 1.86 7.97
C ASN A 44 -3.35 2.06 6.59
N ILE A 45 -2.20 1.42 6.37
CA ILE A 45 -1.38 1.59 5.16
C ILE A 45 -1.68 0.50 4.12
N VAL A 46 -1.79 0.93 2.86
CA VAL A 46 -1.65 0.06 1.68
C VAL A 46 -0.35 0.47 1.01
N ASP A 47 0.73 -0.28 1.26
CA ASP A 47 2.01 -0.02 0.60
C ASP A 47 1.97 -0.57 -0.83
N ALA A 48 2.11 0.34 -1.79
CA ALA A 48 1.68 0.11 -3.16
C ALA A 48 2.86 0.16 -4.13
N SER A 49 2.93 -0.84 -5.00
CA SER A 49 3.93 -0.89 -6.06
C SER A 49 3.83 0.32 -7.01
N ARG A 50 4.93 0.62 -7.71
CA ARG A 50 4.98 1.68 -8.73
C ARG A 50 3.83 1.61 -9.75
N ALA A 51 3.42 0.40 -10.15
CA ALA A 51 2.36 0.20 -11.14
C ALA A 51 0.99 0.69 -10.64
N VAL A 52 0.70 0.54 -9.34
CA VAL A 52 -0.54 1.04 -8.72
C VAL A 52 -0.58 2.56 -8.80
N TRP A 53 0.52 3.23 -8.43
CA TRP A 53 0.63 4.69 -8.54
C TRP A 53 0.48 5.20 -9.98
N GLU A 54 1.08 4.50 -10.96
CA GLU A 54 0.94 4.82 -12.38
C GLU A 54 -0.51 4.64 -12.88
N ALA A 55 -1.18 3.55 -12.47
CA ALA A 55 -2.58 3.29 -12.83
C ALA A 55 -3.55 4.31 -12.22
N LEU A 56 -3.31 4.74 -10.98
CA LEU A 56 -4.01 5.85 -10.34
C LEU A 56 -3.65 7.22 -10.96
N GLY A 57 -2.69 7.27 -11.89
CA GLY A 57 -2.29 8.50 -12.57
C GLY A 57 -1.59 9.51 -11.69
N VAL A 58 -0.96 9.06 -10.59
CA VAL A 58 -0.23 9.95 -9.69
C VAL A 58 1.16 10.26 -10.27
N PRO A 59 1.47 11.55 -10.53
CA PRO A 59 2.77 11.95 -11.06
C PRO A 59 3.90 11.56 -10.11
N LYS A 60 5.07 11.16 -10.65
CA LYS A 60 6.20 10.69 -9.84
C LYS A 60 6.62 11.68 -8.74
N LYS A 61 6.54 12.99 -9.02
CA LYS A 61 6.88 14.07 -8.08
C LYS A 61 5.92 14.19 -6.89
N ASP A 62 4.71 13.65 -7.01
CA ASP A 62 3.64 13.74 -6.01
C ASP A 62 3.43 12.39 -5.29
N ARG A 63 4.34 11.42 -5.51
CA ARG A 63 4.32 10.11 -4.83
C ARG A 63 4.98 10.22 -3.46
N GLY A 64 4.33 9.60 -2.48
CA GLY A 64 4.68 9.64 -1.07
C GLY A 64 3.51 9.03 -0.31
N LEU A 65 2.80 9.85 0.45
CA LEU A 65 1.53 9.47 1.08
C LEU A 65 0.36 10.15 0.37
N MET A 66 -0.72 9.42 0.17
CA MET A 66 -1.95 9.91 -0.42
C MET A 66 -3.13 9.19 0.23
N ASP A 67 -4.15 9.93 0.62
CA ASP A 67 -5.39 9.35 1.13
C ASP A 67 -6.10 8.55 0.04
N ILE A 68 -6.50 7.33 0.39
CA ILE A 68 -7.17 6.38 -0.49
C ILE A 68 -8.32 5.70 0.25
N TYR A 69 -9.24 5.14 -0.52
CA TYR A 69 -10.18 4.15 -0.03
C TYR A 69 -9.88 2.81 -0.70
N TRP A 70 -10.19 1.71 -0.04
CA TRP A 70 -10.11 0.40 -0.68
C TRP A 70 -11.21 -0.53 -0.19
N THR A 71 -11.57 -1.48 -1.03
CA THR A 71 -12.49 -2.57 -0.70
C THR A 71 -11.91 -3.88 -1.20
N ASP A 72 -12.33 -4.99 -0.58
CA ASP A 72 -12.17 -6.30 -1.21
C ASP A 72 -12.87 -6.26 -2.59
N ALA A 73 -12.22 -6.81 -3.62
CA ALA A 73 -12.70 -6.76 -5.00
C ALA A 73 -13.82 -7.77 -5.30
#